data_AF-A0A4U1BUU2-F1
#
_entry.id   AF-A0A4U1BUU2-F1
#
_cell.length_a   1.000
_cell.length_b   1.000
_cell.length_c   1.000
_cell.angle_alpha   90.00
_cell.angle_beta   90.00
_cell.angle_gamma   90.00
#
_symmetry.space_group_name_H-M   'P 1'
#
loop_
_entity.id
_entity.type
_entity.pdbx_description
1 polymer ?
#
loop_
_entity_poly.entity_id
_entity_poly.type
_entity_poly.pdbx_seq_one_letter_code
_entity_poly.pdbx_strand_id
1 'polypeptide(L)'
;MLQKVIKTDNSGSTIIIRLMVGAVFLSEGIQKFLFAPKLGAGRFEKIGLPNPDFLGPFVGSIEIACGILVLTGLFTRIAAVPLLIIMLVELQ
;
A
#
# COMPACT_ATOMS: atom_id res chain seq x y z
N MET A 1 -11.52 -22.69 -11.32
CA MET A 1 -12.03 -21.42 -10.76
C MET A 1 -10.90 -20.51 -10.25
N LEU A 2 -9.88 -21.05 -9.58
CA LEU A 2 -8.72 -20.30 -9.06
C LEU A 2 -7.86 -19.60 -10.14
N GLN A 3 -7.78 -20.17 -11.36
CA GLN A 3 -7.00 -19.57 -12.46
C GLN A 3 -7.49 -18.18 -12.88
N LYS A 4 -8.78 -17.88 -12.73
CA LYS A 4 -9.35 -16.57 -13.05
C LYS A 4 -8.94 -15.50 -12.03
N VAL A 5 -8.52 -15.91 -10.82
CA VAL A 5 -8.00 -15.06 -9.73
C VAL A 5 -6.49 -14.82 -9.89
N ILE A 6 -5.78 -15.74 -10.55
CA ILE A 6 -4.33 -15.69 -10.72
C ILE A 6 -3.93 -15.04 -12.06
N LYS A 7 -4.71 -15.22 -13.13
CA LYS A 7 -4.43 -14.59 -14.42
C LYS A 7 -4.64 -13.07 -14.34
N THR A 8 -3.54 -12.34 -14.43
CA THR A 8 -3.50 -10.90 -14.71
C THR A 8 -3.48 -10.71 -16.22
N ASP A 9 -4.26 -9.75 -16.72
CA ASP A 9 -4.29 -9.42 -18.14
C ASP A 9 -2.90 -8.97 -18.63
N ASN A 10 -2.47 -9.47 -19.79
CA ASN A 10 -1.11 -9.25 -20.32
C ASN A 10 -1.03 -8.02 -21.24
N SER A 11 -2.04 -7.16 -21.21
CA SER A 11 -2.01 -5.88 -21.92
C SER A 11 -0.87 -5.01 -21.37
N GLY A 12 -0.05 -4.46 -22.26
CA GLY A 12 1.09 -3.60 -21.89
C GLY A 12 0.69 -2.42 -21.02
N SER A 13 -0.51 -1.86 -21.23
CA SER A 13 -1.07 -0.78 -20.41
C SER A 13 -1.29 -1.22 -18.95
N THR A 14 -1.74 -2.45 -18.72
CA THR A 14 -1.99 -2.99 -17.39
C THR A 14 -0.68 -3.17 -16.61
N ILE A 15 0.41 -3.52 -17.30
CA ILE A 15 1.74 -3.65 -16.69
C ILE A 15 2.25 -2.28 -16.22
N ILE A 16 2.09 -1.23 -17.04
CA ILE A 16 2.52 0.13 -16.68
C ILE A 16 1.75 0.63 -15.45
N ILE A 17 0.42 0.46 -15.43
CA ILE A 17 -0.41 0.85 -14.28
C ILE A 17 0.04 0.10 -13.02
N ARG A 18 0.30 -1.20 -13.13
CA ARG A 18 0.76 -2.02 -12.00
C ARG A 18 2.10 -1.56 -11.45
N LEU A 19 3.06 -1.26 -12.33
CA LEU A 19 4.37 -0.75 -11.93
C LEU A 19 4.26 0.61 -11.26
N MET A 20 3.46 1.53 -11.81
CA MET A 20 3.24 2.85 -11.21
C MET A 20 2.61 2.72 -9.82
N VAL A 21 1.49 1.99 -9.70
CA VAL A 21 0.77 1.82 -8.43
C VAL A 21 1.66 1.13 -7.40
N GLY A 22 2.28 0.00 -7.76
CA GLY A 22 3.14 -0.74 -6.85
C GLY A 22 4.35 0.06 -6.37
N ALA A 23 4.97 0.87 -7.26
CA ALA A 23 6.10 1.72 -6.91
C ALA A 23 5.70 2.88 -5.99
N VAL A 24 4.53 3.49 -6.22
CA VAL A 24 4.00 4.56 -5.36
C VAL A 24 3.75 4.04 -3.95
N PHE A 25 3.04 2.92 -3.80
CA PHE A 25 2.77 2.34 -2.47
C PHE A 25 4.02 1.84 -1.76
N LEU A 26 4.98 1.27 -2.50
CA LEU A 26 6.26 0.89 -1.93
C LEU A 26 7.03 2.12 -1.40
N SER A 27 7.04 3.20 -2.18
CA SER A 27 7.69 4.46 -1.80
C SER A 27 7.01 5.12 -0.59
N GLU A 28 5.68 5.26 -0.62
CA GLU A 28 4.89 5.82 0.50
C GLU A 28 5.08 5.01 1.78
N GLY A 29 5.04 3.68 1.69
CA GLY A 29 5.27 2.81 2.84
C GLY A 29 6.66 2.99 3.44
N ILE A 30 7.72 3.11 2.61
CA ILE A 30 9.09 3.39 3.08
C ILE A 30 9.18 4.79 3.71
N GLN A 31 8.53 5.79 3.11
CA GLN A 31 8.52 7.16 3.63
C GLN A 31 7.86 7.26 5.01
N LYS A 32 6.90 6.40 5.35
CA LYS A 32 6.32 6.34 6.71
C LYS A 32 7.33 5.92 7.79
N PHE A 33 8.36 5.15 7.44
CA PHE A 33 9.46 4.82 8.34
C PHE A 33 10.52 5.93 8.38
N LEU A 34 10.91 6.45 7.21
CA LEU A 34 11.96 7.48 7.11
C LEU A 34 11.51 8.84 7.66
N PHE A 35 10.23 9.17 7.47
CA PHE A 35 9.62 10.44 7.87
C PHE A 35 8.45 10.21 8.83
N ALA A 36 8.60 9.29 9.78
CA ALA A 36 7.62 8.99 10.82
C ALA A 36 6.97 10.24 11.49
N PRO A 37 7.72 11.30 11.89
CA PRO A 37 7.11 12.48 12.51
C PRO A 37 6.29 13.36 11.55
N LYS A 38 6.38 13.19 10.23
CA LYS A 38 5.63 13.98 9.24
C LYS A 38 4.56 13.17 8.51
N LEU A 39 4.86 11.92 8.15
CA LEU A 39 4.05 11.08 7.28
C LEU A 39 3.55 9.80 7.96
N GLY A 40 4.19 9.37 9.05
CA GLY A 40 3.77 8.20 9.84
C GLY A 40 3.02 8.61 11.10
N ALA A 41 3.60 8.30 12.27
CA ALA A 41 3.03 8.57 13.58
C ALA A 41 2.57 10.03 13.75
N GLY A 42 3.36 11.01 13.32
CA GLY A 42 2.99 12.42 13.48
C GLY A 42 1.82 12.88 12.60
N ARG A 43 1.50 12.15 11.53
CA ARG A 43 0.28 12.40 10.74
C ARG A 43 -0.93 11.71 11.39
N PHE A 44 -0.77 10.46 11.81
CA PHE A 44 -1.83 9.71 12.47
C PHE A 44 -2.25 10.32 13.82
N GLU A 45 -1.32 10.95 14.53
CA GLU A 45 -1.62 11.75 15.73
C GLU A 45 -2.51 12.95 15.40
N LYS A 46 -2.22 13.68 14.31
CA LYS A 46 -3.04 14.83 13.85
C LYS A 46 -4.44 14.43 13.40
N ILE A 47 -4.58 13.24 12.82
CA ILE A 47 -5.87 12.67 12.39
C ILE A 47 -6.68 12.18 13.62
N GLY A 48 -6.04 12.04 14.79
CA GLY A 48 -6.69 11.58 16.02
C GLY A 48 -6.83 10.06 16.10
N LEU A 49 -5.98 9.31 15.39
CA LEU A 49 -5.99 7.85 15.43
C LEU A 49 -5.39 7.32 16.74
N PRO A 50 -5.95 6.24 17.30
CA PRO A 50 -5.45 5.66 18.54
C PRO A 50 -4.08 5.00 18.33
N ASN A 51 -3.13 5.26 19.23
CA ASN A 51 -1.79 4.65 19.21
C ASN A 51 -1.00 4.88 17.90
N PRO A 52 -0.78 6.15 17.49
CA PRO A 52 -0.19 6.50 16.19
C PRO A 52 1.24 5.97 16.00
N ASP A 53 2.00 5.81 17.09
CA ASP A 53 3.34 5.23 17.08
C ASP A 53 3.37 3.75 16.67
N PHE A 54 2.28 3.02 16.89
CA PHE A 54 2.13 1.64 16.44
C PHE A 54 1.48 1.57 15.06
N LEU A 55 0.40 2.34 14.85
CA LEU A 55 -0.33 2.35 13.58
C LEU A 55 0.54 2.83 12.41
N GLY A 56 1.43 3.79 12.64
CA GLY A 56 2.34 4.31 11.61
C GLY A 56 3.19 3.24 10.94
N PRO A 57 4.06 2.58 11.71
CA PRO A 57 4.87 1.45 11.22
C PRO A 57 4.03 0.27 10.72
N PHE A 58 2.88 0.01 11.34
CA PHE A 58 2.00 -1.09 10.94
C PHE A 58 1.41 -0.87 9.54
N VAL A 59 0.84 0.29 9.29
CA VAL A 59 0.29 0.68 7.98
C VAL A 59 1.40 0.71 6.94
N GLY A 60 2.54 1.34 7.23
CA GLY A 60 3.69 1.36 6.32
C GLY A 60 4.22 -0.03 5.96
N SER A 61 4.25 -0.97 6.92
CA SER A 61 4.64 -2.37 6.64
C SER A 61 3.68 -3.05 5.66
N ILE A 62 2.37 -2.84 5.84
CA ILE A 62 1.35 -3.42 4.95
C ILE A 62 1.47 -2.83 3.55
N GLU A 63 1.70 -1.52 3.41
CA GLU A 63 1.90 -0.87 2.11
C GLU A 63 3.13 -1.38 1.39
N ILE A 64 4.25 -1.55 2.08
CA ILE A 64 5.48 -2.11 1.49
C ILE A 64 5.21 -3.55 1.02
N ALA A 65 4.65 -4.40 1.88
CA ALA A 65 4.38 -5.80 1.55
C ALA A 65 3.40 -5.92 0.37
N CYS A 66 2.31 -5.17 0.39
CA CYS A 66 1.30 -5.16 -0.67
C CYS A 66 1.83 -4.49 -1.95
N GLY A 67 2.63 -3.44 -1.84
CA GLY A 67 3.31 -2.79 -2.96
C GLY A 67 4.25 -3.75 -3.69
N ILE A 68 5.05 -4.53 -2.96
CA ILE A 68 5.91 -5.58 -3.52
C ILE A 68 5.08 -6.68 -4.20
N LEU A 69 3.98 -7.13 -3.59
CA LEU A 69 3.07 -8.10 -4.19
C LEU A 69 2.44 -7.56 -5.50
N VAL A 70 2.05 -6.29 -5.52
CA VAL A 70 1.55 -5.62 -6.72
C VAL A 70 2.64 -5.53 -7.79
N LEU A 71 3.86 -5.12 -7.45
CA LEU A 71 4.99 -5.04 -8.39
C LEU A 71 5.34 -6.40 -9.01
N THR A 72 5.42 -7.44 -8.17
CA THR A 72 5.72 -8.82 -8.60
C THR A 72 4.56 -9.47 -9.37
N GLY A 73 3.39 -8.84 -9.41
CA GLY A 73 2.22 -9.34 -10.12
C GLY A 73 1.56 -10.54 -9.45
N LEU A 74 1.91 -10.82 -8.19
CA LEU A 74 1.41 -11.97 -7.44
C LEU A 74 0.30 -11.52 -6.49
N PHE A 75 -0.86 -12.19 -6.54
CA PHE A 75 -2.03 -11.88 -5.69
C PHE A 75 -2.44 -10.38 -5.68
N THR A 76 -2.24 -9.66 -6.78
CA THR A 76 -2.52 -8.21 -6.89
C THR A 76 -3.93 -7.82 -6.45
N ARG A 77 -4.92 -8.67 -6.71
CA ARG A 77 -6.30 -8.47 -6.26
C ARG A 77 -6.47 -8.56 -4.75
N ILE A 78 -5.76 -9.47 -4.10
CA ILE A 78 -5.79 -9.59 -2.63
C ILE A 78 -5.03 -8.43 -2.01
N ALA A 79 -3.87 -8.07 -2.57
CA ALA A 79 -3.08 -6.92 -2.12
C ALA A 79 -3.80 -5.57 -2.32
N ALA A 80 -4.69 -5.45 -3.32
CA ALA A 80 -5.45 -4.23 -3.55
C ALA A 80 -6.45 -3.90 -2.43
N VAL A 81 -7.02 -4.91 -1.76
CA VAL A 81 -7.99 -4.69 -0.68
C VAL A 81 -7.39 -3.91 0.51
N PRO A 82 -6.28 -4.35 1.13
CA PRO A 82 -5.66 -3.58 2.21
C PRO A 82 -5.13 -2.23 1.73
N LEU A 83 -4.58 -2.13 0.51
CA LEU A 83 -4.13 -0.84 -0.04
C LEU A 83 -5.28 0.16 -0.18
N LEU A 84 -6.47 -0.27 -0.61
CA LEU A 84 -7.66 0.59 -0.69
C LEU A 84 -8.14 1.06 0.68
N ILE A 85 -8.13 0.16 1.68
CA ILE A 85 -8.51 0.52 3.05
C ILE A 85 -7.55 1.58 3.60
N ILE A 86 -6.24 1.41 3.39
CA ILE A 86 -5.23 2.35 3.86
C ILE A 86 -5.41 3.72 3.20
N MET A 87 -5.64 3.77 1.89
CA MET A 87 -5.92 5.03 1.19
C MET A 87 -7.16 5.76 1.71
N LEU A 88 -8.21 5.03 2.09
CA LEU A 88 -9.41 5.63 2.68
C LEU A 88 -9.12 6.26 4.04
N VAL A 89 -8.33 5.59 4.88
CA VAL A 89 -7.92 6.11 6.19
C VAL A 89 -7.01 7.33 6.04
N GLU A 90 -6.13 7.32 5.03
CA GLU A 90 -5.15 8.39 4.79
C GLU A 90 -5.70 9.63 4.07
N LEU A 91 -6.92 9.55 3.55
CA LEU A 91 -7.61 10.70 2.97
C LEU A 91 -8.04 11.72 4.03
N GLN A 92 -8.17 11.31 5.29
CA GLN A 92 -8.55 12.15 6.43
C GLN A 92 -7.37 13.01 6.93
#